data_AF-A0A256XX21-F1
#
_entry.id   AF-A0A256XX21-F1
#
_cell.length_a   1.000
_cell.length_b   1.000
_cell.length_c   1.000
_cell.angle_alpha   90.00
_cell.angle_beta   90.00
_cell.angle_gamma   90.00
#
_symmetry.space_group_name_H-M   'P 1'
#
loop_
_entity.id
_entity.type
_entity.pdbx_description
1 polymer ?
#
loop_
_entity_poly.entity_id
_entity_poly.type
_entity_poly.pdbx_seq_one_letter_code
_entity_poly.pdbx_strand_id
1 'polypeptide(L)'
;MPILRKQNSIQIKIKNNKGKSYMNMSKETQEKIQRLQLIEQNLQAVSVQKQQVQTQLFEIESALNEIETTKTAYKIIGNIMIKTEKEKLKKELEEKKELAELKLKTIEKQENQIKEKAKKIQEEVLKAK
;
A
#
# COMPACT_ATOMS: atom_id res chain seq x y z
N MET A 1 6.54 4.65 13.64
CA MET A 1 6.26 4.48 15.09
C MET A 1 5.59 5.69 15.79
N PRO A 2 5.81 6.98 15.41
CA PRO A 2 5.14 8.11 16.09
C PRO A 2 3.63 8.27 15.78
N ILE A 3 3.20 7.79 14.61
CA ILE A 3 1.83 8.00 14.09
C ILE A 3 0.80 7.10 14.80
N LEU A 4 1.15 5.85 15.12
CA LEU A 4 0.28 4.95 15.89
C LEU A 4 0.04 5.46 17.33
N ARG A 5 1.04 6.08 17.97
CA ARG A 5 0.85 6.70 19.30
C ARG A 5 -0.07 7.92 19.24
N LYS A 6 0.01 8.74 18.18
CA LYS A 6 -0.93 9.85 17.96
C LYS A 6 -2.36 9.37 17.65
N GLN A 7 -2.51 8.24 16.93
CA GLN A 7 -3.82 7.63 16.68
C GLN A 7 -4.43 6.99 17.94
N ASN A 8 -3.62 6.43 18.84
CA ASN A 8 -4.12 5.91 20.12
C ASN A 8 -4.51 7.04 21.10
N SER A 9 -3.74 8.13 21.19
CA SER A 9 -4.07 9.27 22.06
C SER A 9 -5.28 10.07 21.55
N ILE A 10 -5.29 10.36 20.25
CA ILE A 10 -6.38 10.11 19.31
C ILE A 10 -7.68 9.52 19.89
N GLN A 11 -7.77 8.20 19.70
CA GLN A 11 -8.86 7.32 20.12
C GLN A 11 -9.23 7.42 21.59
N ILE A 12 -8.25 7.63 22.51
CA ILE A 12 -8.48 7.76 23.96
C ILE A 12 -9.20 9.08 24.30
N LYS A 13 -8.76 10.21 23.72
CA LYS A 13 -9.47 11.51 23.89
C LYS A 13 -10.86 11.48 23.31
N ILE A 14 -11.07 10.81 22.19
CA ILE A 14 -12.43 10.63 21.69
C ILE A 14 -13.18 9.71 22.67
N LYS A 15 -12.67 8.56 23.12
CA LYS A 15 -13.37 7.66 24.07
C LYS A 15 -13.91 8.40 25.32
N ASN A 16 -13.14 9.32 25.88
CA ASN A 16 -13.53 10.08 27.08
C ASN A 16 -14.55 11.20 26.82
N ASN A 17 -14.73 11.65 25.58
CA ASN A 17 -15.74 12.66 25.18
C ASN A 17 -16.90 12.07 24.34
N LYS A 18 -16.80 10.78 23.96
CA LYS A 18 -17.69 10.03 23.04
C LYS A 18 -18.97 9.51 23.68
N GLY A 19 -18.99 9.30 24.99
CA GLY A 19 -20.11 8.62 25.67
C GLY A 19 -21.46 9.29 25.47
N LYS A 20 -21.51 10.63 25.32
CA LYS A 20 -22.76 11.38 25.16
C LYS A 20 -23.17 11.62 23.69
N SER A 21 -22.22 11.65 22.75
CA SER A 21 -22.51 11.97 21.33
C SER A 21 -22.85 10.73 20.50
N TYR A 22 -22.33 9.54 20.83
CA TYR A 22 -22.61 8.30 20.08
C TYR A 22 -23.97 7.69 20.44
N MET A 23 -24.52 8.06 21.60
CA MET A 23 -25.82 7.59 22.10
C MET A 23 -27.01 8.26 21.39
N ASN A 24 -26.79 9.38 20.69
CA ASN A 24 -27.82 10.14 19.95
C ASN A 24 -27.66 10.06 18.42
N MET A 25 -26.79 9.18 17.90
CA MET A 25 -26.61 8.97 16.46
C MET A 25 -27.50 7.83 15.97
N SER A 26 -28.08 7.97 14.77
CA SER A 26 -28.87 6.89 14.17
C SER A 26 -28.01 5.63 14.00
N LYS A 27 -28.66 4.46 14.13
CA LYS A 27 -28.03 3.15 13.92
C LYS A 27 -27.35 3.05 12.55
N GLU A 28 -27.96 3.67 11.54
CA GLU A 28 -27.42 3.75 10.18
C GLU A 28 -26.07 4.50 10.14
N THR A 29 -25.95 5.64 10.83
CA THR A 29 -24.69 6.40 10.86
C THR A 29 -23.60 5.65 11.63
N GLN A 30 -23.95 4.89 12.68
CA GLN A 30 -23.00 4.03 13.40
C GLN A 30 -22.45 2.91 12.50
N GLU A 31 -23.31 2.25 11.72
CA GLU A 31 -22.90 1.21 10.75
C GLU A 31 -21.98 1.77 9.67
N LYS A 32 -22.27 2.97 9.14
CA LYS A 32 -21.41 3.65 8.15
C LYS A 32 -20.04 4.00 8.71
N ILE A 33 -19.95 4.41 9.98
CA ILE A 33 -18.66 4.66 10.65
C ILE A 33 -17.84 3.37 10.78
N GLN A 34 -18.48 2.25 11.15
CA GLN A 34 -17.78 0.96 11.22
C GLN A 34 -17.25 0.53 9.85
N ARG A 35 -18.05 0.72 8.78
CA ARG A 35 -17.60 0.46 7.41
C ARG A 35 -16.41 1.34 6.99
N LEU A 36 -16.42 2.62 7.36
CA LEU A 36 -15.28 3.52 7.12
C LEU A 36 -14.00 3.03 7.82
N GLN A 37 -14.10 2.60 9.07
CA GLN A 37 -12.95 2.05 9.81
C GLN A 37 -12.37 0.80 9.12
N LEU A 38 -13.23 -0.09 8.61
CA LEU A 38 -12.77 -1.25 7.85
C LEU A 38 -12.09 -0.84 6.54
N ILE A 39 -12.62 0.17 5.85
CA ILE A 39 -12.01 0.70 4.62
C ILE A 39 -10.63 1.31 4.91
N GLU A 40 -10.46 2.05 6.01
CA GLU A 40 -9.17 2.60 6.43
C GLU A 40 -8.13 1.49 6.69
N GLN A 41 -8.53 0.39 7.35
CA GLN A 41 -7.66 -0.77 7.55
C GLN A 41 -7.23 -1.41 6.23
N ASN A 42 -8.17 -1.54 5.28
CA ASN A 42 -7.87 -2.06 3.95
C ASN A 42 -6.92 -1.14 3.17
N LEU A 43 -7.10 0.19 3.25
CA LEU A 43 -6.18 1.15 2.64
C LEU A 43 -4.77 1.03 3.21
N GLN A 44 -4.64 0.81 4.52
CA GLN A 44 -3.33 0.59 5.14
C GLN A 44 -2.64 -0.66 4.58
N ALA A 45 -3.38 -1.76 4.40
CA ALA A 45 -2.85 -2.99 3.80
C ALA A 45 -2.39 -2.78 2.36
N VAL A 46 -3.20 -2.10 1.54
CA VAL A 46 -2.87 -1.77 0.14
C VAL A 46 -1.65 -0.85 0.06
N SER A 47 -1.52 0.12 0.97
CA SER A 47 -0.36 1.01 1.02
C SER A 47 0.95 0.26 1.31
N VAL A 48 0.93 -0.72 2.20
CA VAL A 48 2.10 -1.58 2.48
C VAL A 48 2.48 -2.39 1.24
N GLN A 49 1.50 -2.99 0.55
CA GLN A 49 1.75 -3.72 -0.70
C GLN A 49 2.33 -2.82 -1.79
N LYS A 50 1.82 -1.59 -1.92
CA LYS A 50 2.34 -0.59 -2.88
C LYS A 50 3.80 -0.27 -2.60
N GLN A 51 4.13 0.02 -1.34
CA GLN A 51 5.50 0.34 -0.93
C GLN A 51 6.46 -0.82 -1.24
N GLN A 52 6.06 -2.06 -0.98
CA GLN A 52 6.88 -3.23 -1.27
C GLN A 52 7.21 -3.34 -2.78
N VAL A 53 6.22 -3.12 -3.66
CA VAL A 53 6.44 -3.17 -5.11
C VAL A 53 7.29 -2.00 -5.58
N GLN A 54 7.13 -0.81 -5.00
CA GLN A 54 7.97 0.35 -5.31
C GLN A 54 9.44 0.12 -4.93
N THR A 55 9.70 -0.48 -3.76
CA THR A 55 11.06 -0.87 -3.36
C THR A 55 11.65 -1.90 -4.33
N GLN A 56 10.88 -2.92 -4.71
CA GLN A 56 11.31 -3.91 -5.70
C GLN A 56 11.65 -3.27 -7.06
N LEU A 57 10.81 -2.33 -7.54
CA LEU A 57 11.07 -1.59 -8.77
C LEU A 57 12.37 -0.78 -8.68
N PHE A 58 12.58 -0.05 -7.59
CA PHE A 58 13.80 0.72 -7.36
C PHE A 58 15.06 -0.14 -7.38
N GLU A 59 15.01 -1.33 -6.77
CA GLU A 59 16.11 -2.30 -6.79
C GLU A 59 16.38 -2.82 -8.20
N ILE A 60 15.33 -3.17 -8.96
CA ILE A 60 15.44 -3.63 -10.35
C ILE A 60 16.02 -2.53 -11.25
N GLU A 61 15.55 -1.30 -11.13
CA GLU A 61 16.06 -0.16 -11.90
C GLU A 61 17.52 0.12 -11.57
N SER A 62 17.89 0.06 -10.30
CA SER A 62 19.28 0.19 -9.87
C SER A 62 20.17 -0.92 -10.45
N ALA A 63 19.68 -2.17 -10.44
CA ALA A 63 20.39 -3.31 -11.04
C ALA A 63 20.52 -3.18 -12.57
N LEU A 64 19.48 -2.67 -13.25
CA LEU A 64 19.51 -2.39 -14.68
C LEU A 64 20.50 -1.28 -15.05
N ASN A 65 20.69 -0.28 -14.19
CA ASN A 65 21.69 0.75 -14.43
C ASN A 65 23.11 0.21 -14.24
N GLU A 66 23.35 -0.56 -13.18
CA GLU A 66 24.68 -1.11 -12.86
C GLU A 66 25.11 -2.23 -13.83
N ILE A 67 24.14 -2.98 -14.38
CA ILE A 67 24.48 -4.07 -15.30
C ILE A 67 25.13 -3.53 -16.59
N GLU A 68 24.85 -2.29 -17.00
CA GLU A 68 25.40 -1.69 -18.21
C GLU A 68 26.91 -1.44 -18.15
N THR A 69 27.47 -1.22 -16.97
CA THR A 69 28.90 -0.93 -16.76
C THR A 69 29.70 -2.12 -16.24
N THR A 70 29.04 -3.20 -15.80
CA THR A 70 29.70 -4.38 -15.24
C THR A 70 30.23 -5.34 -16.30
N LYS A 71 31.38 -5.96 -16.00
CA LYS A 71 32.06 -6.94 -16.88
C LYS A 71 31.54 -8.37 -16.73
N THR A 72 31.17 -8.76 -15.51
CA THR A 72 30.72 -10.11 -15.18
C THR A 72 29.46 -10.04 -14.35
N ALA A 73 28.45 -10.78 -14.76
CA ALA A 73 27.16 -10.84 -14.09
C ALA A 73 26.95 -12.22 -13.46
N TYR A 74 26.31 -12.23 -12.30
CA TYR A 74 25.95 -13.45 -11.58
C TYR A 74 24.49 -13.38 -11.16
N LYS A 75 23.83 -14.55 -11.15
CA LYS A 75 22.45 -14.72 -10.67
C LYS A 75 22.44 -15.65 -9.48
N ILE A 76 21.70 -15.29 -8.45
CA ILE A 76 21.47 -16.16 -7.29
C ILE A 76 20.25 -17.03 -7.56
N ILE A 77 20.39 -18.35 -7.38
CA ILE A 77 19.30 -19.33 -7.46
C ILE A 77 19.37 -20.22 -6.21
N GLY A 78 18.39 -20.10 -5.32
CA GLY A 78 18.45 -20.75 -4.01
C GLY A 78 19.70 -20.31 -3.24
N ASN A 79 20.57 -21.26 -2.92
CA ASN A 79 21.81 -21.00 -2.17
C ASN A 79 23.06 -20.95 -3.05
N ILE A 80 22.91 -20.97 -4.38
CA ILE A 80 24.04 -20.96 -5.31
C ILE A 80 24.06 -19.70 -6.17
N MET A 81 25.26 -19.30 -6.59
CA MET A 81 25.49 -18.18 -7.48
C MET A 81 26.02 -18.70 -8.82
N ILE A 82 25.36 -18.35 -9.91
CA ILE A 82 25.66 -18.85 -11.26
C ILE A 82 26.08 -17.67 -12.13
N LYS A 83 27.25 -17.79 -12.76
CA LYS A 83 27.71 -16.83 -13.77
C LYS A 83 26.75 -16.87 -14.95
N THR A 84 26.30 -15.71 -15.41
CA THR A 84 25.36 -15.58 -16.52
C THR A 84 25.86 -14.55 -17.52
N GLU A 85 25.41 -14.69 -18.76
CA GLU A 85 25.58 -13.65 -19.77
C GLU A 85 24.87 -12.39 -19.32
N LYS A 86 25.56 -11.26 -19.49
CA LYS A 86 25.08 -9.93 -19.13
C LYS A 86 23.77 -9.58 -19.82
N GLU A 87 23.70 -9.75 -21.14
CA GLU A 87 22.51 -9.44 -21.94
C GLU A 87 21.30 -10.30 -21.52
N LYS A 88 21.54 -11.59 -21.24
CA LYS A 88 20.50 -12.48 -20.73
C LYS A 88 19.96 -11.99 -19.38
N LEU A 89 20.83 -11.61 -18.45
CA LEU A 89 20.40 -11.11 -17.14
C LEU A 89 19.72 -9.74 -17.24
N LYS A 90 20.17 -8.87 -18.16
CA LYS A 90 19.53 -7.58 -18.44
C LYS A 90 18.08 -7.79 -18.89
N LYS A 91 17.87 -8.67 -19.87
CA LYS A 91 16.53 -9.02 -20.35
C LYS A 91 15.64 -9.61 -19.24
N GLU A 92 16.18 -10.49 -18.41
CA GLU A 92 15.44 -11.03 -17.25
C GLU A 92 15.04 -9.94 -16.24
N LEU A 93 15.89 -8.92 -16.04
CA LEU A 93 15.59 -7.78 -15.17
C LEU A 93 14.54 -6.86 -15.80
N GLU A 94 14.58 -6.64 -17.11
CA GLU A 94 13.57 -5.88 -17.86
C GLU A 94 12.19 -6.55 -17.78
N GLU A 95 12.11 -7.86 -18.00
CA GLU A 95 10.85 -8.62 -17.86
C GLU A 95 10.29 -8.53 -16.43
N LYS A 96 11.17 -8.60 -15.41
CA LYS A 96 10.76 -8.40 -14.00
C LYS A 96 10.27 -6.99 -13.73
N LYS A 97 10.89 -5.98 -14.35
CA LYS A 97 10.47 -4.58 -14.25
C LYS A 97 9.04 -4.43 -14.77
N GLU A 98 8.77 -4.90 -15.98
CA GLU A 98 7.44 -4.82 -16.61
C GLU A 98 6.36 -5.48 -15.74
N LEU A 99 6.65 -6.66 -15.18
CA LEU A 99 5.74 -7.35 -14.27
C LEU A 99 5.47 -6.55 -12.99
N ALA A 100 6.52 -5.96 -12.40
CA ALA A 100 6.40 -5.15 -11.19
C ALA A 100 5.64 -3.83 -11.45
N GLU A 101 5.83 -3.19 -12.61
CA GLU A 101 5.07 -2.01 -13.03
C GLU A 101 3.59 -2.32 -13.24
N LEU A 102 3.26 -3.45 -13.88
CA LEU A 102 1.87 -3.88 -14.05
C LEU A 102 1.21 -4.15 -12.69
N LYS A 103 1.93 -4.79 -11.77
CA LYS A 103 1.46 -5.01 -10.39
C LYS A 103 1.24 -3.68 -9.67
N LEU A 104 2.17 -2.72 -9.79
CA LEU A 104 2.02 -1.38 -9.21
C LEU A 104 0.76 -0.69 -9.73
N LYS A 105 0.57 -0.63 -11.05
CA LYS A 105 -0.63 -0.04 -11.67
C LYS A 105 -1.93 -0.68 -11.18
N THR A 106 -1.92 -2.00 -10.98
CA THR A 106 -3.08 -2.73 -10.45
C THR A 106 -3.37 -2.32 -9.01
N ILE A 107 -2.35 -2.23 -8.16
CA ILE A 107 -2.47 -1.78 -6.76
C ILE A 107 -2.98 -0.33 -6.70
N GLU A 108 -2.48 0.56 -7.55
CA GLU A 108 -2.93 1.95 -7.61
C GLU A 108 -4.40 2.08 -8.00
N LYS A 109 -4.85 1.26 -8.95
CA LYS A 109 -6.27 1.18 -9.31
C LYS A 109 -7.12 0.71 -8.13
N GLN A 110 -6.68 -0.31 -7.39
CA GLN A 110 -7.36 -0.79 -6.19
C GLN A 110 -7.40 0.27 -5.10
N GLU A 111 -6.28 0.95 -4.84
CA GLU A 111 -6.16 2.05 -3.89
C GLU A 111 -7.18 3.16 -4.21
N ASN A 112 -7.25 3.60 -5.46
CA ASN A 112 -8.18 4.63 -5.91
C ASN A 112 -9.65 4.20 -5.74
N GLN A 113 -9.99 2.96 -6.10
CA GLN A 113 -11.35 2.45 -5.90
C GLN A 113 -11.77 2.41 -4.43
N ILE A 114 -10.84 2.06 -3.54
CA ILE A 114 -11.12 2.02 -2.10
C ILE A 114 -11.26 3.46 -1.55
N LYS A 115 -10.43 4.40 -1.98
CA LYS A 115 -10.53 5.83 -1.62
C LYS A 115 -11.87 6.44 -2.06
N GLU A 116 -12.31 6.15 -3.28
CA GLU A 116 -13.61 6.62 -3.78
C GLU A 116 -14.77 6.06 -2.96
N LYS A 117 -14.73 4.78 -2.58
CA LYS A 117 -15.72 4.18 -1.66
C LYS A 117 -15.69 4.85 -0.29
N ALA A 118 -14.50 5.12 0.25
CA ALA A 118 -14.35 5.82 1.52
C ALA A 118 -15.00 7.20 1.48
N LYS A 119 -14.71 7.97 0.42
CA LYS A 119 -15.23 9.32 0.23
C LYS A 119 -16.76 9.35 0.16
N LYS A 120 -17.37 8.43 -0.59
CA LYS A 120 -18.85 8.32 -0.67
C LYS A 120 -19.49 8.08 0.70
N ILE A 121 -18.96 7.11 1.47
CA ILE A 121 -19.51 6.82 2.80
C ILE A 121 -19.26 7.99 3.76
N GLN A 122 -18.12 8.67 3.66
CA GLN A 122 -17.83 9.86 4.45
C GLN A 122 -18.81 10.99 4.16
N GLU A 123 -19.13 11.24 2.89
CA GLU A 123 -20.14 12.24 2.48
C GLU A 123 -21.53 11.90 3.01
N GLU A 124 -21.94 10.62 2.98
CA GLU A 124 -23.21 10.18 3.54
C GLU A 124 -23.29 10.39 5.06
N VAL A 125 -22.21 10.11 5.79
CA VAL A 125 -22.12 10.34 7.24
C VAL A 125 -22.20 11.84 7.57
N LEU A 126 -21.59 12.70 6.74
CA LEU A 126 -21.61 14.15 6.92
C LEU A 126 -22.97 14.77 6.58
N LYS A 127 -23.71 14.23 5.61
CA LYS A 127 -25.07 14.68 5.24
C LYS A 127 -26.15 14.25 6.23
N ALA A 128 -25.91 13.20 7.01
CA ALA A 128 -26.83 12.70 8.04
C ALA A 128 -26.72 13.46 9.39
N LYS A 129 -25.99 14.57 9.41
CA LYS A 129 -25.76 15.45 10.57
C LYS A 129 -26.60 16.71 10.46
#